data_AF-A0A7W1TEI9-F1
#
_entry.id   AF-A0A7W1TEI9-F1
#
_cell.length_a   1.000
_cell.length_b   1.000
_cell.length_c   1.000
_cell.angle_alpha   90.00
_cell.angle_beta   90.00
_cell.angle_gamma   90.00
#
_symmetry.space_group_name_H-M   'P 1'
#
loop_
_entity.id
_entity.type
_entity.pdbx_description
1 polymer ?
#
loop_
_entity_poly.entity_id
_entity_poly.type
_entity_poly.pdbx_seq_one_letter_code
_entity_poly.pdbx_strand_id
1 'polypeptide(L)'
;MPMIRPTLAAILVLAAPWALALDAPVARPPAWANGPSSAADFFPIAVWLQSPANAAAYRAAGVNLYIGLWDGPTEVQLAELAAAHMPVMCAQNAVGLAHLADRTIVGWTQVDEPDNAQELKGGGYGPPILPAEIARLYADMKAKDATRPVFLNLGQGTSFTAYIGRGVRTGHDEDYIAYAAGGDVLAFDIYPVNAAEPAVGSRLEFVPKGVTRLRAAGGGRTPVWCWIETTRIGKDAPAKPTPAQVRSEVWLALIHGASGIGYFCHSWNPTFDEAGPLHDPAMLAGLTAINQQVRDLAPALNSPLTLAGASVVAADPAVPVALLAKRVGSESYLFAGALRMGTTMATFIVPEGASVEVLGEGRTIPISGHAFSDRFEGYGVHLYRVVGKL
;
A
#
# COMPACT_ATOMS: atom_id res chain seq x y z
N MET A 1 -13.07 -69.89 1.18
CA MET A 1 -12.23 -68.75 1.58
C MET A 1 -12.34 -67.65 0.53
N PRO A 2 -13.12 -66.59 0.76
CA PRO A 2 -13.26 -65.50 -0.19
C PRO A 2 -12.14 -64.47 0.00
N MET A 3 -11.57 -64.01 -1.11
CA MET A 3 -10.55 -62.96 -1.18
C MET A 3 -11.15 -61.60 -0.80
N ILE A 4 -10.65 -61.00 0.27
CA ILE A 4 -10.95 -59.62 0.67
C ILE A 4 -10.07 -58.68 -0.18
N ARG A 5 -10.69 -57.81 -0.98
CA ARG A 5 -10.02 -56.68 -1.63
C ARG A 5 -9.92 -55.52 -0.63
N PRO A 6 -8.75 -54.87 -0.44
CA PRO A 6 -8.68 -53.66 0.36
C PRO A 6 -9.17 -52.47 -0.47
N THR A 7 -10.20 -51.79 0.03
CA THR A 7 -10.60 -50.45 -0.42
C THR A 7 -9.53 -49.45 0.00
N LEU A 8 -8.88 -48.80 -0.97
CA LEU A 8 -8.09 -47.59 -0.71
C LEU A 8 -9.05 -46.48 -0.25
N ALA A 9 -8.97 -46.10 1.02
CA ALA A 9 -9.51 -44.85 1.50
C ALA A 9 -8.60 -43.72 0.98
N ALA A 10 -9.13 -42.89 0.07
CA ALA A 10 -8.48 -41.66 -0.33
C ALA A 10 -8.50 -40.70 0.87
N ILE A 11 -7.34 -40.49 1.47
CA ILE A 11 -7.13 -39.44 2.47
C ILE A 11 -7.17 -38.11 1.70
N LEU A 12 -8.29 -37.40 1.82
CA LEU A 12 -8.41 -36.00 1.41
C LEU A 12 -7.51 -35.19 2.36
N VAL A 13 -6.29 -34.90 1.93
CA VAL A 13 -5.47 -33.89 2.59
C VAL A 13 -6.13 -32.54 2.30
N LEU A 14 -6.88 -32.02 3.26
CA LEU A 14 -7.32 -30.63 3.28
C LEU A 14 -6.06 -29.75 3.36
N ALA A 15 -5.49 -29.42 2.21
CA ALA A 15 -4.59 -28.30 2.10
C ALA A 15 -5.40 -27.06 2.49
N ALA A 16 -5.04 -26.44 3.61
CA ALA A 16 -5.67 -25.20 4.05
C ALA A 16 -5.56 -24.17 2.90
N PRO A 17 -6.68 -23.72 2.32
CA PRO A 17 -6.61 -22.74 1.25
C PRO A 17 -6.08 -21.44 1.84
N TRP A 18 -5.08 -20.86 1.19
CA TRP A 18 -4.63 -19.48 1.41
C TRP A 18 -5.70 -18.48 0.89
N ALA A 19 -6.96 -18.70 1.27
CA ALA A 19 -8.01 -17.71 1.12
C ALA A 19 -7.93 -16.79 2.35
N LEU A 20 -6.93 -15.90 2.36
CA LEU A 20 -6.87 -14.80 3.31
C LEU A 20 -7.93 -13.77 2.88
N ALA A 21 -9.19 -14.03 3.25
CA ALA A 21 -10.09 -12.92 3.48
C ALA A 21 -9.50 -12.10 4.65
N LEU A 22 -9.55 -10.78 4.56
CA LEU A 22 -9.11 -9.94 5.67
C LEU A 22 -10.02 -10.22 6.88
N ASP A 23 -9.51 -10.95 7.88
CA ASP A 23 -10.23 -11.25 9.12
C ASP A 23 -10.54 -10.00 9.96
N ALA A 24 -9.84 -8.88 9.70
CA ALA A 24 -10.04 -7.61 10.38
C ALA A 24 -10.41 -6.49 9.39
N PRO A 25 -11.46 -5.70 9.66
CA PRO A 25 -11.85 -4.57 8.84
C PRO A 25 -10.67 -3.60 8.64
N VAL A 26 -10.59 -2.99 7.46
CA VAL A 26 -9.59 -1.96 7.16
C VAL A 26 -9.79 -0.82 8.16
N ALA A 27 -8.73 -0.46 8.90
CA ALA A 27 -8.78 0.63 9.85
C ALA A 27 -9.12 1.91 9.09
N ARG A 28 -10.22 2.57 9.45
CA ARG A 28 -10.50 3.91 8.94
C ARG A 28 -9.51 4.87 9.60
N PRO A 29 -8.84 5.76 8.84
CA PRO A 29 -8.05 6.82 9.44
C PRO A 29 -8.91 7.61 10.43
N PRO A 30 -8.46 7.85 11.66
CA PRO A 30 -9.20 8.68 12.60
C PRO A 30 -9.33 10.11 12.05
N ALA A 31 -10.39 10.81 12.44
CA ALA A 31 -10.56 12.21 12.05
C ALA A 31 -9.66 13.09 12.94
N TRP A 32 -8.50 13.49 12.41
CA TRP A 32 -7.63 14.48 13.06
C TRP A 32 -8.11 15.90 12.77
N ALA A 33 -8.06 16.80 13.75
CA ALA A 33 -8.51 18.18 13.59
C ALA A 33 -7.77 18.91 12.46
N ASN A 34 -6.45 18.71 12.35
CA ASN A 34 -5.59 19.31 11.34
C ASN A 34 -4.93 18.27 10.42
N GLY A 35 -5.49 17.05 10.33
CA GLY A 35 -4.93 16.00 9.47
C GLY A 35 -5.49 15.98 8.03
N PRO A 36 -5.18 14.92 7.26
CA PRO A 36 -5.78 14.70 5.95
C PRO A 36 -7.30 14.56 6.06
N SER A 37 -8.00 14.82 4.95
CA SER A 37 -9.46 14.71 4.92
C SER A 37 -9.93 13.30 5.29
N SER A 38 -10.94 13.21 6.15
CA SER A 38 -11.61 11.95 6.50
C SER A 38 -12.88 11.70 5.66
N ALA A 39 -13.09 12.49 4.60
CA ALA A 39 -14.24 12.37 3.70
C ALA A 39 -14.24 11.01 2.99
N ALA A 40 -15.42 10.46 2.71
CA ALA A 40 -15.54 9.12 2.14
C ALA A 40 -14.93 9.01 0.73
N ASP A 41 -14.94 10.11 -0.02
CA ASP A 41 -14.40 10.27 -1.36
C ASP A 41 -12.92 10.70 -1.39
N PHE A 42 -12.27 10.85 -0.23
CA PHE A 42 -10.86 11.15 -0.13
C PHE A 42 -10.05 9.87 0.15
N PHE A 43 -9.11 9.54 -0.73
CA PHE A 43 -8.12 8.50 -0.51
C PHE A 43 -6.70 9.10 -0.60
N PRO A 44 -5.82 8.91 0.39
CA PRO A 44 -4.46 9.45 0.33
C PRO A 44 -3.64 8.82 -0.80
N ILE A 45 -3.16 9.67 -1.71
CA ILE A 45 -2.27 9.31 -2.81
C ILE A 45 -1.08 10.27 -2.75
N ALA A 46 0.05 9.76 -2.28
CA ALA A 46 1.20 10.55 -1.91
C ALA A 46 2.37 10.44 -2.90
N VAL A 47 3.29 11.39 -2.81
CA VAL A 47 4.63 11.31 -3.41
C VAL A 47 5.69 11.60 -2.35
N TRP A 48 6.81 10.87 -2.43
CA TRP A 48 7.92 11.01 -1.48
C TRP A 48 8.86 12.14 -1.86
N LEU A 49 9.10 13.04 -0.91
CA LEU A 49 10.22 13.99 -0.92
C LEU A 49 10.30 14.86 -2.19
N GLN A 50 9.14 15.20 -2.77
CA GLN A 50 9.06 15.92 -4.03
C GLN A 50 9.27 17.42 -3.89
N SER A 51 9.89 18.04 -4.90
CA SER A 51 9.97 19.50 -4.99
C SER A 51 8.56 20.12 -5.08
N PRO A 52 8.22 21.14 -4.27
CA PRO A 52 6.95 21.86 -4.38
C PRO A 52 6.69 22.49 -5.75
N ALA A 53 7.74 22.80 -6.53
CA ALA A 53 7.60 23.26 -7.90
C ALA A 53 6.84 22.26 -8.81
N ASN A 54 6.87 20.97 -8.46
CA ASN A 54 6.17 19.91 -9.20
C ASN A 54 4.72 19.70 -8.75
N ALA A 55 4.24 20.43 -7.73
CA ALA A 55 2.95 20.16 -7.08
C ALA A 55 1.76 20.25 -8.04
N ALA A 56 1.76 21.22 -8.96
CA ALA A 56 0.70 21.34 -9.96
C ALA A 56 0.67 20.14 -10.92
N ALA A 57 1.84 19.64 -11.35
CA ALA A 57 1.94 18.50 -12.26
C ALA A 57 1.49 17.20 -11.57
N TYR A 58 1.92 16.97 -10.33
CA TYR A 58 1.46 15.83 -9.54
C TYR A 58 -0.04 15.89 -9.23
N ARG A 59 -0.57 17.07 -8.91
CA ARG A 59 -2.00 17.27 -8.72
C ARG A 59 -2.80 16.95 -9.98
N ALA A 60 -2.30 17.34 -11.14
CA ALA A 60 -2.91 16.98 -12.43
C ALA A 60 -2.89 15.46 -12.69
N ALA A 61 -1.86 14.76 -12.24
CA ALA A 61 -1.77 13.30 -12.26
C ALA A 61 -2.61 12.62 -11.15
N GLY A 62 -3.30 13.39 -10.31
CA GLY A 62 -4.20 12.88 -9.28
C GLY A 62 -3.58 12.56 -7.92
N VAL A 63 -2.30 12.92 -7.71
CA VAL A 63 -1.68 12.94 -6.38
C VAL A 63 -2.31 14.06 -5.55
N ASN A 64 -2.52 13.83 -4.26
CA ASN A 64 -3.21 14.77 -3.37
C ASN A 64 -2.49 14.99 -2.04
N LEU A 65 -1.26 14.50 -1.90
CA LEU A 65 -0.46 14.63 -0.69
C LEU A 65 1.04 14.56 -1.00
N TYR A 66 1.82 15.38 -0.33
CA TYR A 66 3.27 15.23 -0.25
C TYR A 66 3.65 14.64 1.11
N ILE A 67 4.70 13.81 1.14
CA ILE A 67 5.30 13.33 2.39
C ILE A 67 6.80 13.60 2.33
N GLY A 68 7.30 14.33 3.31
CA GLY A 68 8.67 14.80 3.37
C GLY A 68 8.92 16.01 2.46
N LEU A 69 9.87 16.85 2.87
CA LEU A 69 10.40 17.96 2.08
C LEU A 69 11.91 17.99 2.30
N TRP A 70 12.68 18.10 1.23
CA TRP A 70 14.13 18.14 1.31
C TRP A 70 14.55 19.38 2.07
N ASP A 71 15.32 19.18 3.15
CA ASP A 71 15.77 20.24 4.06
C ASP A 71 14.64 21.18 4.52
N GLY A 72 13.45 20.60 4.71
CA GLY A 72 12.20 21.33 4.91
C GLY A 72 11.42 20.92 6.16
N PRO A 73 10.25 21.56 6.42
CA PRO A 73 9.68 22.64 5.60
C PRO A 73 10.45 23.96 5.73
N THR A 74 10.48 24.73 4.64
CA THR A 74 10.86 26.15 4.61
C THR A 74 9.65 27.02 4.29
N GLU A 75 9.73 28.32 4.57
CA GLU A 75 8.66 29.29 4.22
C GLU A 75 8.30 29.25 2.73
N VAL A 76 9.32 29.13 1.86
CA VAL A 76 9.13 29.07 0.41
C VAL A 76 8.39 27.80 0.02
N GLN A 77 8.83 26.64 0.53
CA GLN A 77 8.18 25.36 0.23
C GLN A 77 6.72 25.34 0.67
N LEU A 78 6.41 25.87 1.87
CA LEU A 78 5.03 25.95 2.36
C LEU A 78 4.17 26.87 1.48
N ALA A 79 4.70 28.04 1.08
CA ALA A 79 3.99 28.97 0.21
C ALA A 79 3.70 28.37 -1.18
N GLU A 80 4.66 27.66 -1.77
CA GLU A 80 4.49 26.99 -3.07
C GLU A 80 3.43 25.88 -3.02
N LEU A 81 3.45 25.05 -1.97
CA LEU A 81 2.45 24.01 -1.75
C LEU A 81 1.05 24.59 -1.50
N ALA A 82 0.96 25.65 -0.70
CA ALA A 82 -0.30 26.35 -0.43
C ALA A 82 -0.90 26.92 -1.72
N ALA A 83 -0.08 27.55 -2.57
CA ALA A 83 -0.49 28.07 -3.87
C ALA A 83 -0.96 26.98 -4.84
N ALA A 84 -0.38 25.77 -4.74
CA ALA A 84 -0.79 24.61 -5.52
C ALA A 84 -1.97 23.83 -4.90
N HIS A 85 -2.47 24.25 -3.73
CA HIS A 85 -3.44 23.51 -2.93
C HIS A 85 -3.02 22.05 -2.68
N MET A 86 -1.74 21.85 -2.37
CA MET A 86 -1.13 20.54 -2.13
C MET A 86 -0.81 20.36 -0.64
N PRO A 87 -1.55 19.52 0.10
CA PRO A 87 -1.23 19.19 1.47
C PRO A 87 0.11 18.47 1.61
N VAL A 88 0.75 18.60 2.78
CA VAL A 88 2.02 17.93 3.10
C VAL A 88 2.06 17.38 4.52
N MET A 89 2.68 16.20 4.67
CA MET A 89 3.25 15.75 5.94
C MET A 89 4.76 16.03 5.91
N CYS A 90 5.28 16.82 6.85
CA CYS A 90 6.69 17.27 6.82
C CYS A 90 7.37 17.16 8.18
N ALA A 91 8.68 17.44 8.25
CA ALA A 91 9.38 17.44 9.52
C ALA A 91 8.82 18.51 10.48
N GLN A 92 8.80 18.22 11.79
CA GLN A 92 8.34 19.14 12.83
C GLN A 92 9.46 20.09 13.28
N ASN A 93 9.97 20.90 12.35
CA ASN A 93 11.03 21.88 12.60
C ASN A 93 10.47 23.22 13.10
N ALA A 94 11.35 24.22 13.33
CA ALA A 94 10.94 25.53 13.82
C ALA A 94 9.96 26.28 12.90
N VAL A 95 10.12 26.16 11.58
CA VAL A 95 9.21 26.77 10.59
C VAL A 95 7.84 26.08 10.67
N GLY A 96 7.78 24.75 10.61
CA GLY A 96 6.53 24.00 10.72
C GLY A 96 5.76 24.33 12.01
N LEU A 97 6.46 24.44 13.15
CA LEU A 97 5.86 24.81 14.43
C LEU A 97 5.41 26.28 14.51
N ALA A 98 5.95 27.17 13.68
CA ALA A 98 5.44 28.54 13.55
C ALA A 98 4.13 28.60 12.73
N HIS A 99 3.83 27.56 11.94
CA HIS A 99 2.69 27.47 11.03
C HIS A 99 1.60 26.48 11.48
N LEU A 100 1.37 26.32 12.78
CA LEU A 100 0.36 25.37 13.29
C LEU A 100 -1.08 25.67 12.86
N ALA A 101 -1.38 26.90 12.44
CA ALA A 101 -2.69 27.27 11.87
C ALA A 101 -2.79 27.02 10.36
N ASP A 102 -1.67 26.76 9.67
CA ASP A 102 -1.65 26.46 8.24
C ASP A 102 -2.27 25.08 7.98
N ARG A 103 -3.23 25.05 7.06
CA ARG A 103 -3.94 23.84 6.64
C ARG A 103 -3.21 23.09 5.52
N THR A 104 -2.12 23.64 5.01
CA THR A 104 -1.19 22.98 4.09
C THR A 104 -0.43 21.86 4.80
N ILE A 105 -0.04 22.07 6.07
CA ILE A 105 0.57 21.03 6.90
C ILE A 105 -0.54 20.14 7.47
N VAL A 106 -0.59 18.88 7.05
CA VAL A 106 -1.60 17.89 7.46
C VAL A 106 -1.02 16.72 8.25
N GLY A 107 0.26 16.77 8.59
CA GLY A 107 0.92 15.72 9.36
C GLY A 107 2.37 16.04 9.62
N TRP A 108 2.98 15.27 10.52
CA TRP A 108 4.39 15.34 10.81
C TRP A 108 5.07 14.04 10.40
N THR A 109 6.25 14.10 9.78
CA THR A 109 7.05 12.91 9.51
C THR A 109 7.93 12.58 10.71
N GLN A 110 7.95 11.31 11.10
CA GLN A 110 8.93 10.75 12.00
C GLN A 110 10.29 10.60 11.28
N VAL A 111 11.32 10.16 12.00
CA VAL A 111 12.55 9.66 11.37
C VAL A 111 12.21 8.57 10.36
N ASP A 112 12.80 8.66 9.18
CA ASP A 112 12.59 7.74 8.06
C ASP A 112 13.41 6.45 8.23
N GLU A 113 12.81 5.31 7.87
CA GLU A 113 13.37 3.95 7.99
C GLU A 113 14.23 3.68 9.26
N PRO A 114 13.73 3.99 10.47
CA PRO A 114 14.53 3.86 11.69
C PRO A 114 14.89 2.40 12.03
N ASP A 115 14.20 1.44 11.41
CA ASP A 115 14.41 -0.01 11.54
C ASP A 115 15.55 -0.57 10.68
N ASN A 116 16.08 0.24 9.75
CA ASN A 116 17.32 -0.04 9.04
C ASN A 116 18.54 0.25 9.93
N ALA A 117 19.65 -0.42 9.66
CA ALA A 117 20.94 -0.15 10.28
C ALA A 117 21.35 1.30 10.00
N GLN A 118 21.81 2.01 11.02
CA GLN A 118 22.07 3.45 10.94
C GLN A 118 23.54 3.73 10.64
N GLU A 119 23.84 4.71 9.79
CA GLU A 119 25.22 5.10 9.51
C GLU A 119 25.94 5.62 10.78
N LEU A 120 27.19 5.20 10.96
CA LEU A 120 28.03 5.65 12.06
C LEU A 120 28.94 6.81 11.61
N LYS A 121 29.21 7.73 12.54
CA LYS A 121 30.23 8.77 12.33
C LYS A 121 31.60 8.09 12.13
N GLY A 122 32.19 8.30 10.96
CA GLY A 122 33.46 7.67 10.58
C GLY A 122 33.30 6.44 9.66
N GLY A 123 32.08 6.10 9.26
CA GLY A 123 31.78 5.04 8.29
C GLY A 123 31.30 3.74 8.93
N GLY A 124 30.66 2.91 8.10
CA GLY A 124 30.00 1.68 8.55
C GLY A 124 28.61 1.92 9.12
N TYR A 125 27.97 0.84 9.56
CA TYR A 125 26.59 0.83 10.03
C TYR A 125 26.49 0.24 11.44
N GLY A 126 25.73 0.92 12.29
CA GLY A 126 25.36 0.51 13.63
C GLY A 126 24.00 -0.21 13.66
N PRO A 127 23.45 -0.47 14.85
CA PRO A 127 22.11 -1.03 14.96
C PRO A 127 21.04 -0.03 14.48
N PRO A 128 19.80 -0.51 14.22
CA PRO A 128 18.65 0.37 14.04
C PRO A 128 18.36 1.26 15.25
N ILE A 129 17.59 2.33 15.05
CA ILE A 129 17.11 3.18 16.15
C ILE A 129 16.10 2.37 16.96
N LEU A 130 16.35 2.17 18.26
CA LEU A 130 15.49 1.32 19.09
C LEU A 130 14.01 1.79 19.06
N PRO A 131 13.03 0.87 19.02
CA PRO A 131 11.61 1.22 19.06
C PRO A 131 11.23 2.14 20.24
N ALA A 132 11.87 1.97 21.40
CA ALA A 132 11.65 2.82 22.57
C ALA A 132 12.02 4.29 22.32
N GLU A 133 13.07 4.56 21.52
CA GLU A 133 13.44 5.92 21.15
C GLU A 133 12.46 6.51 20.15
N ILE A 134 11.98 5.72 19.18
CA ILE A 134 10.93 6.16 18.25
C ILE A 134 9.63 6.49 19.00
N ALA A 135 9.24 5.69 19.99
CA ALA A 135 8.09 5.98 20.85
C ALA A 135 8.30 7.26 21.68
N ARG A 136 9.51 7.50 22.18
CA ARG A 136 9.87 8.74 22.90
C ARG A 136 9.76 9.97 21.98
N LEU A 137 10.32 9.90 20.77
CA LEU A 137 10.24 10.96 19.77
C LEU A 137 8.79 11.24 19.35
N TYR A 138 7.99 10.19 19.16
CA TYR A 138 6.55 10.32 18.93
C TYR A 138 5.87 11.11 20.05
N ALA A 139 6.11 10.76 21.32
CA ALA A 139 5.53 11.48 22.46
C ALA A 139 5.93 12.97 22.48
N ASP A 140 7.20 13.29 22.19
CA ASP A 140 7.67 14.67 22.06
C ASP A 140 6.96 15.43 20.94
N MET A 141 6.74 14.78 19.78
CA MET A 141 6.02 15.38 18.66
C MET A 141 4.57 15.66 18.99
N LYS A 142 3.89 14.73 19.67
CA LYS A 142 2.50 14.91 20.13
C LYS A 142 2.38 16.01 21.19
N ALA A 143 3.38 16.17 22.06
CA ALA A 143 3.39 17.25 23.05
C ALA A 143 3.46 18.64 22.41
N LYS A 144 4.12 18.76 21.24
CA LYS A 144 4.20 20.01 20.47
C LYS A 144 2.97 20.25 19.60
N ASP A 145 2.41 19.19 18.99
CA ASP A 145 1.17 19.27 18.23
C ASP A 145 0.44 17.91 18.19
N ALA A 146 -0.60 17.77 19.00
CA ALA A 146 -1.43 16.57 19.01
C ALA A 146 -2.53 16.55 17.93
N THR A 147 -2.75 17.67 17.23
CA THR A 147 -3.90 17.86 16.32
C THR A 147 -3.70 17.23 14.94
N ARG A 148 -2.47 16.80 14.63
CA ARG A 148 -2.04 16.17 13.38
C ARG A 148 -1.51 14.76 13.62
N PRO A 149 -1.59 13.86 12.61
CA PRO A 149 -0.92 12.57 12.66
C PRO A 149 0.60 12.70 12.60
N VAL A 150 1.30 11.75 13.24
CA VAL A 150 2.71 11.45 12.99
C VAL A 150 2.82 10.25 12.04
N PHE A 151 3.49 10.42 10.91
CA PHE A 151 3.74 9.40 9.90
C PHE A 151 5.09 8.72 10.15
N LEU A 152 5.07 7.40 10.38
CA LEU A 152 6.26 6.58 10.58
C LEU A 152 6.46 5.67 9.37
N ASN A 153 7.51 5.91 8.59
CA ASN A 153 7.93 5.04 7.51
C ASN A 153 9.02 4.07 7.98
N LEU A 154 8.86 2.80 7.67
CA LEU A 154 9.79 1.73 8.01
C LEU A 154 10.44 1.18 6.74
N GLY A 155 11.56 0.50 6.88
CA GLY A 155 12.27 -0.10 5.77
C GLY A 155 11.68 -1.44 5.33
N GLN A 156 12.33 -1.99 4.30
CA GLN A 156 11.92 -3.23 3.66
C GLN A 156 11.98 -4.48 4.51
N GLY A 157 12.61 -4.39 5.68
CA GLY A 157 12.54 -5.43 6.71
C GLY A 157 11.11 -5.78 7.12
N THR A 158 10.17 -4.83 7.01
CA THR A 158 8.75 -5.02 7.33
C THR A 158 8.14 -6.15 6.50
N SER A 159 8.48 -6.21 5.21
CA SER A 159 7.98 -7.23 4.28
C SER A 159 8.95 -8.41 4.10
N PHE A 160 10.25 -8.09 3.98
CA PHE A 160 11.32 -9.06 3.79
C PHE A 160 12.14 -9.22 5.07
N THR A 161 11.74 -10.15 5.92
CA THR A 161 12.31 -10.36 7.26
C THR A 161 13.80 -10.70 7.27
N ALA A 162 14.29 -11.35 6.20
CA ALA A 162 15.70 -11.66 6.01
C ALA A 162 16.50 -10.49 5.40
N TYR A 163 15.93 -9.28 5.35
CA TYR A 163 16.64 -8.11 4.85
C TYR A 163 17.83 -7.77 5.74
N ILE A 164 19.02 -7.92 5.16
CA ILE A 164 20.29 -7.68 5.83
C ILE A 164 20.52 -6.21 6.20
N GLY A 165 19.81 -5.27 5.58
CA GLY A 165 19.95 -3.84 5.85
C GLY A 165 19.47 -3.43 7.23
N ARG A 166 18.84 -4.33 8.00
CA ARG A 166 18.59 -4.15 9.45
C ARG A 166 19.80 -4.44 10.32
N GLY A 167 20.91 -4.89 9.74
CA GLY A 167 22.14 -5.24 10.45
C GLY A 167 21.90 -6.31 11.51
N VAL A 168 22.34 -6.03 12.74
CA VAL A 168 22.22 -6.96 13.90
C VAL A 168 20.77 -7.28 14.30
N ARG A 169 19.78 -6.57 13.75
CA ARG A 169 18.35 -6.84 13.96
C ARG A 169 17.67 -7.53 12.76
N THR A 170 18.42 -8.08 11.82
CA THR A 170 17.86 -8.92 10.74
C THR A 170 17.05 -10.09 11.31
N GLY A 171 15.83 -10.33 10.81
CA GLY A 171 14.96 -11.41 11.26
C GLY A 171 14.19 -11.17 12.59
N HIS A 172 14.38 -10.02 13.24
CA HIS A 172 13.71 -9.70 14.50
C HIS A 172 12.34 -9.05 14.27
N ASP A 173 11.33 -9.88 14.00
CA ASP A 173 9.96 -9.45 13.70
C ASP A 173 9.24 -8.81 14.90
N GLU A 174 9.65 -9.14 16.12
CA GLU A 174 9.08 -8.59 17.34
C GLU A 174 9.23 -7.06 17.45
N ASP A 175 10.22 -6.48 16.77
CA ASP A 175 10.45 -5.04 16.75
C ASP A 175 9.28 -4.26 16.16
N TYR A 176 8.59 -4.80 15.16
CA TYR A 176 7.55 -4.06 14.43
C TYR A 176 6.32 -3.78 15.28
N ILE A 177 6.00 -4.66 16.24
CA ILE A 177 4.93 -4.41 17.21
C ILE A 177 5.30 -3.19 18.08
N ALA A 178 6.59 -3.08 18.47
CA ALA A 178 7.06 -1.95 19.25
C ALA A 178 7.18 -0.67 18.41
N TYR A 179 7.66 -0.75 17.16
CA TYR A 179 7.71 0.39 16.25
C TYR A 179 6.34 0.96 15.94
N ALA A 180 5.30 0.11 15.86
CA ALA A 180 3.93 0.56 15.61
C ALA A 180 3.40 1.56 16.67
N ALA A 181 4.00 1.63 17.86
CA ALA A 181 3.68 2.63 18.87
C ALA A 181 4.27 4.02 18.59
N GLY A 182 5.13 4.15 17.57
CA GLY A 182 5.87 5.37 17.22
C GLY A 182 5.23 6.23 16.14
N GLY A 183 4.01 5.91 15.69
CA GLY A 183 3.31 6.64 14.63
C GLY A 183 1.79 6.49 14.70
N ASP A 184 1.09 7.51 14.18
CA ASP A 184 -0.37 7.52 13.96
C ASP A 184 -0.75 6.92 12.59
N VAL A 185 0.18 6.95 11.63
CA VAL A 185 0.09 6.29 10.33
C VAL A 185 1.41 5.56 10.10
N LEU A 186 1.35 4.28 9.77
CA LEU A 186 2.54 3.46 9.50
C LEU A 186 2.70 3.26 8.00
N ALA A 187 3.92 3.27 7.51
CA ALA A 187 4.26 2.93 6.14
C ALA A 187 5.50 2.06 6.11
N PHE A 188 5.78 1.49 4.94
CA PHE A 188 7.02 0.81 4.71
C PHE A 188 7.44 0.84 3.24
N ASP A 189 8.73 0.67 3.01
CA ASP A 189 9.34 0.55 1.70
C ASP A 189 9.50 -0.91 1.28
N ILE A 190 9.18 -1.24 0.03
CA ILE A 190 9.60 -2.48 -0.62
C ILE A 190 9.50 -2.28 -2.12
N TYR A 191 10.55 -2.62 -2.87
CA TYR A 191 10.63 -2.32 -4.31
C TYR A 191 11.00 -3.58 -5.11
N PRO A 192 10.07 -4.54 -5.31
CA PRO A 192 10.40 -5.84 -5.87
C PRO A 192 10.97 -5.85 -7.28
N VAL A 193 10.54 -4.96 -8.18
CA VAL A 193 11.07 -4.83 -9.54
C VAL A 193 12.48 -4.23 -9.55
N ASN A 194 12.78 -3.32 -8.63
CA ASN A 194 14.12 -2.78 -8.43
C ASN A 194 15.04 -3.71 -7.59
N ALA A 195 14.49 -4.72 -6.89
CA ALA A 195 15.28 -5.62 -6.04
C ALA A 195 16.12 -6.60 -6.86
N ALA A 196 17.44 -6.60 -6.62
CA ALA A 196 18.37 -7.55 -7.21
C ALA A 196 18.39 -8.89 -6.45
N GLU A 197 17.96 -8.89 -5.19
CA GLU A 197 17.90 -10.07 -4.33
C GLU A 197 16.93 -11.10 -4.92
N PRO A 198 17.35 -12.32 -5.29
CA PRO A 198 16.48 -13.30 -5.92
C PRO A 198 15.24 -13.65 -5.10
N ALA A 199 15.31 -13.51 -3.77
CA ALA A 199 14.20 -13.74 -2.85
C ALA A 199 13.02 -12.76 -3.00
N VAL A 200 13.28 -11.56 -3.53
CA VAL A 200 12.31 -10.46 -3.65
C VAL A 200 12.14 -10.01 -5.11
N GLY A 201 13.20 -10.08 -5.92
CA GLY A 201 13.25 -9.63 -7.31
C GLY A 201 12.05 -10.12 -8.13
N SER A 202 11.30 -9.17 -8.70
CA SER A 202 10.08 -9.35 -9.50
C SER A 202 8.91 -10.07 -8.78
N ARG A 203 8.94 -10.16 -7.45
CA ARG A 203 7.90 -10.81 -6.65
C ARG A 203 6.97 -9.77 -6.01
N LEU A 204 5.99 -9.30 -6.78
CA LEU A 204 5.10 -8.22 -6.35
C LEU A 204 4.29 -8.55 -5.09
N GLU A 205 4.14 -9.84 -4.73
CA GLU A 205 3.49 -10.25 -3.48
C GLU A 205 4.16 -9.74 -2.20
N PHE A 206 5.39 -9.24 -2.27
CA PHE A 206 6.04 -8.64 -1.12
C PHE A 206 5.39 -7.30 -0.75
N VAL A 207 4.75 -6.61 -1.68
CA VAL A 207 3.94 -5.42 -1.39
C VAL A 207 2.78 -5.75 -0.43
N PRO A 208 1.80 -6.61 -0.79
CA PRO A 208 0.70 -6.96 0.11
C PRO A 208 1.13 -7.71 1.38
N LYS A 209 2.25 -8.46 1.32
CA LYS A 209 2.82 -9.12 2.51
C LYS A 209 3.24 -8.10 3.57
N GLY A 210 3.90 -7.02 3.18
CA GLY A 210 4.29 -5.96 4.10
C GLY A 210 3.08 -5.25 4.70
N VAL A 211 2.07 -4.94 3.88
CA VAL A 211 0.80 -4.35 4.36
C VAL A 211 0.16 -5.24 5.42
N THR A 212 0.01 -6.53 5.15
CA THR A 212 -0.61 -7.49 6.06
C THR A 212 0.14 -7.57 7.39
N ARG A 213 1.48 -7.66 7.33
CA ARG A 213 2.33 -7.76 8.53
C ARG A 213 2.30 -6.49 9.36
N LEU A 214 2.40 -5.32 8.74
CA LEU A 214 2.40 -4.05 9.45
C LEU A 214 1.03 -3.74 10.04
N ARG A 215 -0.07 -4.12 9.37
CA ARG A 215 -1.41 -4.04 9.95
C ARG A 215 -1.54 -4.90 11.20
N ALA A 216 -1.00 -6.12 11.17
CA ALA A 216 -0.99 -7.00 12.34
C ALA A 216 -0.17 -6.39 13.49
N ALA A 217 1.00 -5.82 13.19
CA ALA A 217 1.84 -5.12 14.17
C ALA A 217 1.13 -3.90 14.80
N GLY A 218 0.38 -3.13 14.01
CA GLY A 218 -0.49 -2.05 14.48
C GLY A 218 -1.81 -2.51 15.11
N GLY A 219 -1.97 -3.81 15.39
CA GLY A 219 -3.16 -4.40 16.00
C GLY A 219 -4.44 -4.19 15.18
N GLY A 220 -4.32 -4.01 13.86
CA GLY A 220 -5.43 -3.75 12.94
C GLY A 220 -6.10 -2.38 13.12
N ARG A 221 -5.57 -1.50 13.97
CA ARG A 221 -6.17 -0.19 14.31
C ARG A 221 -5.40 0.99 13.73
N THR A 222 -4.09 0.86 13.58
CA THR A 222 -3.28 1.92 12.97
C THR A 222 -3.36 1.83 11.44
N PRO A 223 -3.70 2.93 10.73
CA PRO A 223 -3.65 3.00 9.28
C PRO A 223 -2.28 2.61 8.74
N VAL A 224 -2.25 1.77 7.69
CA VAL A 224 -1.04 1.37 6.99
C VAL A 224 -1.07 1.90 5.57
N TRP A 225 -0.01 2.57 5.15
CA TRP A 225 0.25 3.01 3.79
C TRP A 225 1.39 2.19 3.19
N CYS A 226 1.52 2.22 1.86
CA CYS A 226 2.57 1.48 1.14
C CYS A 226 3.23 2.37 0.10
N TRP A 227 4.56 2.37 0.07
CA TRP A 227 5.32 2.97 -1.02
C TRP A 227 5.38 2.03 -2.22
N ILE A 228 5.29 2.63 -3.42
CA ILE A 228 5.21 1.95 -4.71
C ILE A 228 6.32 2.52 -5.60
N GLU A 229 7.15 1.64 -6.17
CA GLU A 229 8.21 2.02 -7.11
C GLU A 229 7.64 2.48 -8.44
N THR A 230 8.24 3.50 -9.04
CA THR A 230 7.78 4.04 -10.34
C THR A 230 8.90 4.27 -11.35
N THR A 231 10.15 4.11 -10.91
CA THR A 231 11.36 4.38 -11.70
C THR A 231 12.33 3.21 -11.59
N ARG A 232 13.39 3.26 -12.41
CA ARG A 232 14.60 2.52 -12.09
C ARG A 232 15.37 3.33 -11.04
N ILE A 233 15.34 2.88 -9.79
CA ILE A 233 15.84 3.62 -8.64
C ILE A 233 17.36 3.74 -8.72
N GLY A 234 18.08 2.61 -8.76
CA GLY A 234 19.54 2.59 -8.68
C GLY A 234 20.22 2.00 -9.91
N LYS A 235 21.55 2.14 -9.97
CA LYS A 235 22.40 1.51 -11.01
C LYS A 235 22.28 -0.02 -11.01
N ASP A 236 22.14 -0.60 -9.82
CA ASP A 236 22.10 -2.04 -9.59
C ASP A 236 20.66 -2.61 -9.70
N ALA A 237 19.66 -1.74 -9.90
CA ALA A 237 18.30 -2.18 -10.14
C ALA A 237 18.23 -2.96 -11.46
N PRO A 238 17.67 -4.18 -11.47
CA PRO A 238 17.64 -5.03 -12.65
C PRO A 238 16.64 -4.53 -13.70
N ALA A 239 15.57 -3.86 -13.27
CA ALA A 239 14.52 -3.36 -14.15
C ALA A 239 13.86 -2.09 -13.61
N LYS A 240 13.08 -1.45 -14.47
CA LYS A 240 12.11 -0.40 -14.15
C LYS A 240 10.72 -1.03 -14.11
N PRO A 241 9.85 -0.73 -13.12
CA PRO A 241 8.48 -1.20 -13.14
C PRO A 241 7.72 -0.62 -14.34
N THR A 242 6.94 -1.46 -15.00
CA THR A 242 5.98 -1.04 -16.03
C THR A 242 4.73 -0.45 -15.37
N PRO A 243 3.95 0.40 -16.08
CA PRO A 243 2.67 0.88 -15.55
C PRO A 243 1.71 -0.23 -15.08
N ALA A 244 1.74 -1.39 -15.75
CA ALA A 244 0.94 -2.55 -15.36
C ALA A 244 1.40 -3.15 -14.02
N GLN A 245 2.71 -3.25 -13.78
CA GLN A 245 3.26 -3.71 -12.50
C GLN A 245 2.94 -2.72 -11.37
N VAL A 246 3.09 -1.42 -11.61
CA VAL A 246 2.69 -0.37 -10.65
C VAL A 246 1.20 -0.48 -10.31
N ARG A 247 0.33 -0.70 -11.31
CA ARG A 247 -1.09 -0.95 -11.07
C ARG A 247 -1.31 -2.20 -10.19
N SER A 248 -0.59 -3.29 -10.46
CA SER A 248 -0.68 -4.51 -9.65
C SER A 248 -0.24 -4.25 -8.21
N GLU A 249 0.89 -3.59 -7.99
CA GLU A 249 1.39 -3.27 -6.64
C GLU A 249 0.38 -2.42 -5.85
N VAL A 250 -0.14 -1.34 -6.46
CA VAL A 250 -1.16 -0.48 -5.84
C VAL A 250 -2.38 -1.32 -5.42
N TRP A 251 -2.97 -2.06 -6.35
CA TRP A 251 -4.21 -2.78 -6.04
C TRP A 251 -3.98 -3.95 -5.09
N LEU A 252 -2.85 -4.64 -5.16
CA LEU A 252 -2.49 -5.68 -4.19
C LEU A 252 -2.35 -5.08 -2.79
N ALA A 253 -1.71 -3.92 -2.64
CA ALA A 253 -1.64 -3.20 -1.37
C ALA A 253 -3.05 -2.86 -0.84
N LEU A 254 -3.90 -2.28 -1.68
CA LEU A 254 -5.28 -1.89 -1.33
C LEU A 254 -6.13 -3.10 -0.93
N ILE A 255 -6.04 -4.20 -1.68
CA ILE A 255 -6.76 -5.46 -1.38
C ILE A 255 -6.37 -6.02 -0.01
N HIS A 256 -5.14 -5.78 0.45
CA HIS A 256 -4.66 -6.22 1.78
C HIS A 256 -4.86 -5.18 2.88
N GLY A 257 -5.59 -4.09 2.57
CA GLY A 257 -6.04 -3.10 3.53
C GLY A 257 -5.10 -1.92 3.72
N ALA A 258 -4.26 -1.60 2.72
CA ALA A 258 -3.61 -0.30 2.69
C ALA A 258 -4.69 0.80 2.63
N SER A 259 -4.49 1.84 3.45
CA SER A 259 -5.41 2.98 3.63
C SER A 259 -4.87 4.28 3.03
N GLY A 260 -3.79 4.15 2.27
CA GLY A 260 -3.10 5.17 1.53
C GLY A 260 -2.00 4.52 0.71
N ILE A 261 -1.63 5.15 -0.40
CA ILE A 261 -0.50 4.74 -1.23
C ILE A 261 0.45 5.93 -1.41
N GLY A 262 1.73 5.65 -1.60
CA GLY A 262 2.72 6.65 -1.95
C GLY A 262 3.58 6.18 -3.12
N TYR A 263 4.02 7.11 -3.96
CA TYR A 263 4.97 6.83 -5.04
C TYR A 263 6.38 7.27 -4.68
N PHE A 264 7.34 6.36 -4.83
CA PHE A 264 8.75 6.69 -4.84
C PHE A 264 9.15 7.07 -6.26
N CYS A 265 9.51 8.33 -6.47
CA CYS A 265 9.67 8.94 -7.80
C CYS A 265 11.13 9.15 -8.23
N HIS A 266 12.08 9.01 -7.31
CA HIS A 266 13.48 9.32 -7.61
C HIS A 266 14.09 8.26 -8.52
N SER A 267 14.88 8.69 -9.50
CA SER A 267 15.80 7.83 -10.24
C SER A 267 17.20 8.38 -10.02
N TRP A 268 18.10 7.56 -9.46
CA TRP A 268 19.47 7.97 -9.16
C TRP A 268 20.44 7.71 -10.32
N ASN A 269 20.02 6.93 -11.32
CA ASN A 269 20.89 6.43 -12.39
C ASN A 269 20.10 6.23 -13.71
N PRO A 270 20.68 6.58 -14.89
CA PRO A 270 22.04 7.07 -15.13
C PRO A 270 22.25 8.56 -14.82
N THR A 271 21.17 9.30 -14.64
CA THR A 271 21.18 10.70 -14.23
C THR A 271 20.13 10.87 -13.16
N PHE A 272 20.44 11.68 -12.15
CA PHE A 272 19.47 11.98 -11.12
C PHE A 272 18.25 12.68 -11.72
N ASP A 273 17.08 12.08 -11.51
CA ASP A 273 15.77 12.67 -11.78
C ASP A 273 14.91 12.55 -10.53
N GLU A 274 14.64 13.69 -9.91
CA GLU A 274 13.84 13.82 -8.71
C GLU A 274 12.36 13.49 -8.97
N ALA A 275 11.86 13.74 -10.18
CA ALA A 275 10.46 13.57 -10.53
C ALA A 275 10.29 12.63 -11.72
N GLY A 276 11.04 11.53 -11.73
CA GLY A 276 11.14 10.59 -12.85
C GLY A 276 9.82 10.20 -13.52
N PRO A 277 8.73 9.92 -12.79
CA PRO A 277 7.45 9.59 -13.39
C PRO A 277 6.81 10.73 -14.18
N LEU A 278 7.05 11.99 -13.82
CA LEU A 278 6.53 13.13 -14.57
C LEU A 278 7.21 13.28 -15.93
N HIS A 279 8.46 12.83 -16.05
CA HIS A 279 9.25 12.88 -17.28
C HIS A 279 9.17 11.58 -18.10
N ASP A 280 8.39 10.59 -17.66
CA ASP A 280 8.05 9.40 -18.43
C ASP A 280 6.56 9.43 -18.83
N PRO A 281 6.22 9.73 -20.09
CA PRO A 281 4.84 9.79 -20.55
C PRO A 281 4.02 8.52 -20.30
N ALA A 282 4.64 7.34 -20.41
CA ALA A 282 3.93 6.07 -20.22
C ALA A 282 3.63 5.82 -18.73
N MET A 283 4.60 6.09 -17.85
CA MET A 283 4.39 6.00 -16.41
C MET A 283 3.41 7.07 -15.93
N LEU A 284 3.54 8.32 -16.37
CA LEU A 284 2.62 9.41 -16.01
C LEU A 284 1.17 9.08 -16.38
N ALA A 285 0.93 8.57 -17.60
CA ALA A 285 -0.39 8.15 -18.04
C ALA A 285 -0.93 6.99 -17.18
N GLY A 286 -0.07 6.02 -16.87
CA GLY A 286 -0.39 4.91 -15.98
C GLY A 286 -0.79 5.35 -14.58
N LEU A 287 0.04 6.18 -13.94
CA LEU A 287 -0.24 6.75 -12.62
C LEU A 287 -1.53 7.56 -12.62
N THR A 288 -1.75 8.39 -13.64
CA THR A 288 -2.97 9.19 -13.77
C THR A 288 -4.22 8.29 -13.82
N ALA A 289 -4.19 7.22 -14.62
CA ALA A 289 -5.29 6.27 -14.71
C ALA A 289 -5.52 5.51 -13.39
N ILE A 290 -4.44 5.06 -12.73
CA ILE A 290 -4.52 4.38 -11.43
C ILE A 290 -5.10 5.32 -10.36
N ASN A 291 -4.61 6.55 -10.27
CA ASN A 291 -5.05 7.54 -9.29
C ASN A 291 -6.52 7.93 -9.50
N GLN A 292 -6.96 8.06 -10.75
CA GLN A 292 -8.36 8.27 -11.06
C GLN A 292 -9.22 7.08 -10.61
N GLN A 293 -8.77 5.84 -10.88
CA GLN A 293 -9.46 4.62 -10.46
C GLN A 293 -9.58 4.52 -8.93
N VAL A 294 -8.51 4.83 -8.20
CA VAL A 294 -8.50 4.84 -6.72
C VAL A 294 -9.44 5.92 -6.17
N ARG A 295 -9.45 7.11 -6.78
CA ARG A 295 -10.34 8.21 -6.38
C ARG A 295 -11.81 7.86 -6.59
N ASP A 296 -12.16 7.31 -7.75
CA ASP A 296 -13.54 6.93 -8.07
C ASP A 296 -14.05 5.80 -7.16
N LEU A 297 -13.13 4.94 -6.68
CA LEU A 297 -13.43 3.84 -5.76
C LEU A 297 -13.18 4.19 -4.29
N ALA A 298 -12.78 5.42 -3.97
CA ALA A 298 -12.49 5.84 -2.59
C ALA A 298 -13.68 5.59 -1.63
N PRO A 299 -14.96 5.85 -1.99
CA PRO A 299 -16.09 5.53 -1.13
C PRO A 299 -16.20 4.04 -0.78
N ALA A 300 -15.84 3.15 -1.71
CA ALA A 300 -15.83 1.71 -1.50
C ALA A 300 -14.63 1.27 -0.66
N LEU A 301 -13.43 1.77 -0.96
CA LEU A 301 -12.21 1.49 -0.22
C LEU A 301 -12.33 1.94 1.25
N ASN A 302 -12.87 3.13 1.49
CA ASN A 302 -13.05 3.74 2.81
C ASN A 302 -14.25 3.21 3.59
N SER A 303 -15.17 2.48 2.94
CA SER A 303 -16.34 1.91 3.62
C SER A 303 -15.90 0.93 4.71
N PRO A 304 -16.43 0.99 5.95
CA PRO A 304 -16.15 -0.04 6.94
C PRO A 304 -16.89 -1.35 6.62
N LEU A 305 -17.89 -1.31 5.73
CA LEU A 305 -18.76 -2.44 5.43
C LEU A 305 -18.10 -3.38 4.43
N THR A 306 -18.00 -4.65 4.81
CA THR A 306 -17.60 -5.75 3.93
C THR A 306 -18.84 -6.44 3.37
N LEU A 307 -18.70 -7.03 2.18
CA LEU A 307 -19.74 -7.88 1.62
C LEU A 307 -19.62 -9.28 2.22
N ALA A 308 -20.37 -9.54 3.29
CA ALA A 308 -20.37 -10.82 3.97
C ALA A 308 -20.77 -11.97 3.02
N GLY A 309 -20.05 -13.09 3.09
CA GLY A 309 -20.30 -14.27 2.26
C GLY A 309 -19.63 -14.24 0.88
N ALA A 310 -18.98 -13.13 0.50
CA ALA A 310 -18.16 -13.10 -0.71
C ALA A 310 -16.85 -13.88 -0.50
N SER A 311 -16.47 -14.71 -1.46
CA SER A 311 -15.21 -15.47 -1.42
C SER A 311 -14.65 -15.71 -2.82
N VAL A 312 -13.39 -16.12 -2.89
CA VAL A 312 -12.72 -16.49 -4.14
C VAL A 312 -11.92 -17.77 -3.94
N VAL A 313 -11.90 -18.62 -4.96
CA VAL A 313 -11.05 -19.80 -5.04
C VAL A 313 -10.35 -19.81 -6.39
N ALA A 314 -9.02 -19.83 -6.38
CA ALA A 314 -8.21 -20.02 -7.57
C ALA A 314 -8.15 -21.52 -7.92
N ALA A 315 -8.32 -21.86 -9.21
CA ALA A 315 -8.22 -23.23 -9.69
C ALA A 315 -6.80 -23.78 -9.57
N ASP A 316 -5.79 -22.95 -9.82
CA ASP A 316 -4.39 -23.25 -9.55
C ASP A 316 -3.95 -22.65 -8.20
N PRO A 317 -3.67 -23.47 -7.16
CA PRO A 317 -3.22 -22.99 -5.87
C PRO A 317 -1.80 -22.37 -5.90
N ALA A 318 -1.01 -22.59 -6.96
CA ALA A 318 0.28 -21.94 -7.15
C ALA A 318 0.14 -20.46 -7.58
N VAL A 319 -1.05 -20.08 -8.07
CA VAL A 319 -1.40 -18.70 -8.44
C VAL A 319 -2.63 -18.27 -7.65
N PRO A 320 -2.49 -18.05 -6.33
CA PRO A 320 -3.64 -17.66 -5.50
C PRO A 320 -4.13 -16.26 -5.87
N VAL A 321 -5.42 -16.02 -5.66
CA VAL A 321 -6.09 -14.73 -5.90
C VAL A 321 -6.60 -14.20 -4.56
N ALA A 322 -6.20 -12.97 -4.22
CA ALA A 322 -6.71 -12.26 -3.05
C ALA A 322 -8.01 -11.52 -3.39
N LEU A 323 -8.86 -11.29 -2.38
CA LEU A 323 -10.14 -10.61 -2.54
C LEU A 323 -10.37 -9.60 -1.41
N LEU A 324 -10.76 -8.39 -1.80
CA LEU A 324 -11.39 -7.40 -0.93
C LEU A 324 -12.82 -7.15 -1.43
N ALA A 325 -13.81 -7.44 -0.59
CA ALA A 325 -15.22 -7.29 -0.93
C ALA A 325 -15.87 -6.19 -0.06
N LYS A 326 -16.41 -5.14 -0.69
CA LYS A 326 -16.92 -3.93 -0.04
C LYS A 326 -18.39 -3.68 -0.36
N ARG A 327 -19.08 -3.01 0.56
CA ARG A 327 -20.45 -2.53 0.36
C ARG A 327 -20.52 -1.01 0.55
N VAL A 328 -21.21 -0.30 -0.35
CA VAL A 328 -21.53 1.13 -0.25
C VAL A 328 -23.00 1.34 -0.60
N GLY A 329 -23.83 1.63 0.41
CA GLY A 329 -25.28 1.70 0.19
C GLY A 329 -25.82 0.38 -0.37
N SER A 330 -26.45 0.43 -1.55
CA SER A 330 -26.91 -0.76 -2.28
C SER A 330 -25.84 -1.41 -3.15
N GLU A 331 -24.72 -0.73 -3.42
CA GLU A 331 -23.70 -1.18 -4.37
C GLU A 331 -22.68 -2.08 -3.69
N SER A 332 -22.31 -3.16 -4.37
CA SER A 332 -21.34 -4.16 -3.91
C SER A 332 -20.14 -4.16 -4.86
N TYR A 333 -18.93 -4.17 -4.30
CA TYR A 333 -17.67 -4.15 -5.06
C TYR A 333 -16.78 -5.31 -4.65
N LEU A 334 -16.09 -5.90 -5.63
CA LEU A 334 -15.06 -6.91 -5.41
C LEU A 334 -13.76 -6.42 -6.04
N PHE A 335 -12.67 -6.41 -5.30
CA PHE A 335 -11.35 -6.11 -5.83
C PHE A 335 -10.49 -7.35 -5.67
N ALA A 336 -9.96 -7.86 -6.78
CA ALA A 336 -9.23 -9.11 -6.77
C ALA A 336 -7.93 -9.02 -7.56
N GLY A 337 -6.89 -9.71 -7.07
CA GLY A 337 -5.57 -9.69 -7.68
C GLY A 337 -4.83 -11.01 -7.48
N ALA A 338 -4.18 -11.49 -8.54
CA ALA A 338 -3.32 -12.66 -8.47
C ALA A 338 -2.01 -12.32 -7.73
N LEU A 339 -1.58 -13.22 -6.84
CA LEU A 339 -0.44 -13.02 -5.95
C LEU A 339 0.85 -13.66 -6.47
N ARG A 340 0.84 -14.29 -7.64
CA ARG A 340 2.02 -14.92 -8.24
C ARG A 340 1.95 -14.80 -9.75
N MET A 341 3.11 -14.85 -10.39
CA MET A 341 3.19 -15.07 -11.83
C MET A 341 2.56 -16.41 -12.22
N GLY A 342 1.90 -16.44 -13.37
CA GLY A 342 1.25 -17.64 -13.91
C GLY A 342 -0.13 -17.32 -14.47
N THR A 343 -0.99 -18.33 -14.57
CA THR A 343 -2.37 -18.17 -15.03
C THR A 343 -3.29 -19.04 -14.21
N THR A 344 -4.43 -18.49 -13.81
CA THR A 344 -5.46 -19.24 -13.08
C THR A 344 -6.85 -18.80 -13.48
N MET A 345 -7.81 -19.71 -13.36
CA MET A 345 -9.22 -19.36 -13.35
C MET A 345 -9.64 -19.19 -11.89
N ALA A 346 -10.18 -18.03 -11.53
CA ALA A 346 -10.71 -17.78 -10.19
C ALA A 346 -12.23 -17.86 -10.21
N THR A 347 -12.81 -18.61 -9.29
CA THR A 347 -14.26 -18.67 -9.08
C THR A 347 -14.63 -17.88 -7.85
N PHE A 348 -15.52 -16.93 -8.02
CA PHE A 348 -16.03 -16.04 -6.99
C PHE A 348 -17.40 -16.52 -6.54
N ILE A 349 -17.63 -16.50 -5.24
CA ILE A 349 -18.96 -16.61 -4.64
C ILE A 349 -19.40 -15.22 -4.22
N VAL A 350 -20.64 -14.85 -4.55
CA VAL A 350 -21.25 -13.56 -4.25
C VAL A 350 -22.66 -13.75 -3.70
N PRO A 351 -23.01 -13.08 -2.58
CA PRO A 351 -24.30 -13.32 -1.92
C PRO A 351 -25.50 -12.80 -2.72
N GLU A 352 -25.28 -11.90 -3.67
CA GLU A 352 -26.31 -11.22 -4.46
C GLU A 352 -25.78 -10.81 -5.83
N GLY A 353 -26.68 -10.36 -6.70
CA GLY A 353 -26.36 -9.85 -8.04
C GLY A 353 -26.74 -10.80 -9.16
N ALA A 354 -27.13 -10.23 -10.31
CA ALA A 354 -27.39 -10.97 -11.54
C ALA A 354 -26.14 -11.02 -12.44
N SER A 355 -25.26 -10.03 -12.33
CA SER A 355 -23.99 -9.98 -13.06
C SER A 355 -22.94 -9.15 -12.33
N VAL A 356 -21.70 -9.22 -12.79
CA VAL A 356 -20.64 -8.28 -12.41
C VAL A 356 -20.16 -7.51 -13.63
N GLU A 357 -20.03 -6.20 -13.50
CA GLU A 357 -19.29 -5.35 -14.43
C GLU A 357 -17.82 -5.36 -14.04
N VAL A 358 -16.92 -5.60 -15.00
CA VAL A 358 -15.49 -5.51 -14.79
C VAL A 358 -15.03 -4.08 -15.14
N LEU A 359 -14.77 -3.30 -14.09
CA LEU A 359 -14.57 -1.86 -14.16
C LEU A 359 -13.33 -1.51 -14.98
N GLY A 360 -13.52 -0.71 -16.03
CA GLY A 360 -12.45 -0.28 -16.94
C GLY A 360 -12.09 -1.30 -18.03
N GLU A 361 -12.75 -2.46 -18.09
CA GLU A 361 -12.46 -3.52 -19.06
C GLU A 361 -13.55 -3.71 -20.13
N GLY A 362 -14.64 -2.95 -20.04
CA GLY A 362 -15.71 -2.95 -21.04
C GLY A 362 -16.45 -4.29 -21.17
N ARG A 363 -16.44 -5.11 -20.11
CA ARG A 363 -17.05 -6.45 -20.09
C ARG A 363 -17.90 -6.68 -18.84
N THR A 364 -18.89 -7.55 -18.99
CA THR A 364 -19.81 -7.97 -17.93
C THR A 364 -19.85 -9.50 -17.89
N ILE A 365 -19.85 -10.08 -16.71
CA ILE A 365 -19.91 -11.54 -16.50
C ILE A 365 -21.22 -11.87 -15.78
N PRO A 366 -22.06 -12.78 -16.30
CA PRO A 366 -23.28 -13.19 -15.61
C PRO A 366 -22.94 -13.98 -14.34
N ILE A 367 -23.73 -13.78 -13.29
CA ILE A 367 -23.69 -14.59 -12.07
C ILE A 367 -24.69 -15.73 -12.26
N SER A 368 -24.23 -16.96 -12.05
CA SER A 368 -25.06 -18.16 -12.10
C SER A 368 -24.95 -18.91 -10.78
N GLY A 369 -26.07 -19.11 -10.09
CA GLY A 369 -26.10 -19.82 -8.80
C GLY A 369 -25.18 -19.20 -7.76
N HIS A 370 -25.20 -17.86 -7.62
CA HIS A 370 -24.32 -17.09 -6.72
C HIS A 370 -22.83 -17.15 -7.04
N ALA A 371 -22.44 -17.60 -8.23
CA ALA A 371 -21.05 -17.69 -8.63
C ALA A 371 -20.77 -17.11 -10.02
N PHE A 372 -19.55 -16.63 -10.21
CA PHE A 372 -18.98 -16.33 -11.53
C PHE A 372 -17.49 -16.68 -11.54
N SER A 373 -16.90 -16.82 -12.73
CA SER A 373 -15.46 -17.09 -12.85
C SER A 373 -14.79 -16.08 -13.77
N ASP A 374 -13.52 -15.79 -13.50
CA ASP A 374 -12.69 -14.93 -14.34
C ASP A 374 -11.24 -15.39 -14.41
N ARG A 375 -10.56 -15.09 -15.51
CA ARG A 375 -9.19 -15.53 -15.79
C ARG A 375 -8.19 -14.47 -15.36
N PHE A 376 -7.20 -14.87 -14.57
CA PHE A 376 -6.09 -14.03 -14.13
C PHE A 376 -4.78 -14.48 -14.80
N GLU A 377 -3.99 -13.53 -15.29
CA GLU A 377 -2.67 -13.74 -15.87
C GLU A 377 -1.63 -12.85 -15.20
N GLY A 378 -0.45 -13.40 -14.89
CA GLY A 378 0.59 -12.70 -14.13
C GLY A 378 0.06 -12.21 -12.77
N TYR A 379 0.47 -11.00 -12.38
CA TYR A 379 -0.13 -10.26 -11.25
C TYR A 379 -1.40 -9.49 -11.65
N GLY A 380 -2.22 -10.06 -12.55
CA GLY A 380 -3.44 -9.43 -13.04
C GLY A 380 -4.38 -9.02 -11.92
N VAL A 381 -5.07 -7.89 -12.13
CA VAL A 381 -6.03 -7.32 -11.18
C VAL A 381 -7.31 -6.96 -11.91
N HIS A 382 -8.42 -7.46 -11.37
CA HIS A 382 -9.78 -7.16 -11.84
C HIS A 382 -10.59 -6.53 -10.71
N LEU A 383 -11.34 -5.48 -11.06
CA LEU A 383 -12.22 -4.75 -10.14
C LEU A 383 -13.63 -4.90 -10.64
N TYR A 384 -14.53 -5.30 -9.75
CA TYR A 384 -15.89 -5.65 -10.12
C TYR A 384 -16.89 -4.78 -9.37
N ARG A 385 -17.95 -4.40 -10.06
CA ARG A 385 -19.19 -3.90 -9.46
C ARG A 385 -20.29 -4.92 -9.69
N VAL A 386 -20.96 -5.34 -8.62
CA VAL A 386 -22.09 -6.26 -8.70
C VAL A 386 -23.34 -5.50 -9.14
N VAL A 387 -24.05 -6.03 -10.13
CA VAL A 387 -25.20 -5.38 -10.76
C VAL A 387 -26.46 -6.24 -10.64
N GLY A 388 -27.59 -5.59 -10.41
CA GLY A 388 -28.91 -6.21 -10.32
C GLY A 388 -29.24 -6.79 -8.95
N LYS A 389 -30.54 -6.98 -8.67
CA LYS A 389 -31.01 -7.82 -7.56
C LYS A 389 -31.35 -9.20 -8.14
N LEU A 390 -31.02 -10.25 -7.40
CA LEU A 390 -31.44 -11.62 -7.74
C LEU A 390 -32.97 -11.75 -7.65
#